data_AF-A0A7X7FRY2-F1
#
_entry.id   AF-A0A7X7FRY2-F1
#
_cell.length_a   1.000
_cell.length_b   1.000
_cell.length_c   1.000
_cell.angle_alpha   90.00
_cell.angle_beta   90.00
_cell.angle_gamma   90.00
#
_symmetry.space_group_name_H-M   'P 1'
#
loop_
_entity.id
_entity.type
_entity.pdbx_description
1 polymer ?
#
loop_
_entity_poly.entity_id
_entity_poly.type
_entity_poly.pdbx_seq_one_letter_code
_entity_poly.pdbx_strand_id
1 'polypeptide(L)'
;MNRESDANRRPRTGVEPATRTASRVLENIAFFAILLIVSMRTLLSETYESGLTGISRAVGDVSSLTPATTVMFDVVIWLAAAMVASAVLLRGRSWRWTGIEAGWAIMVVAAAISCCLASNKRLAVNASCDWLTALVLAIALANLLYERRRVVLVLAVVVASGLASATKCGSQLGWEFGDTWQAYQEQKTEFWGRQGIALTDPTVELFERRMLAREATGFLPYSNAQGAGLCLAGFAGIALTFLAGRTWAAKVMCGVVAAVILASIVTTGGCGAVLAAL
;
A
#
# COMPACT_ATOMS: atom_id res chain seq x y z
N MET A 1 11.65 -68.40 11.14
CA MET A 1 12.46 -67.19 11.40
C MET A 1 12.03 -66.14 10.38
N ASN A 2 10.87 -65.52 10.61
CA ASN A 2 10.25 -64.54 9.72
C ASN A 2 10.80 -63.15 10.06
N ARG A 3 11.60 -62.58 9.16
CA ARG A 3 11.85 -61.13 9.14
C ARG A 3 10.81 -60.51 8.22
N GLU A 4 9.70 -60.11 8.82
CA GLU A 4 8.71 -59.26 8.17
C GLU A 4 9.36 -57.93 7.77
N SER A 5 9.02 -57.53 6.56
CA SER A 5 9.46 -56.35 5.85
C SER A 5 8.90 -55.08 6.49
N ASP A 6 9.69 -54.44 7.34
CA ASP A 6 9.40 -53.13 7.92
C ASP A 6 9.69 -51.97 6.92
N ALA A 7 9.41 -52.19 5.64
CA ALA A 7 9.86 -51.36 4.54
C ALA A 7 8.71 -50.65 3.81
N ASN A 8 7.67 -50.13 4.48
CA ASN A 8 6.78 -49.18 3.82
C ASN A 8 5.85 -48.33 4.72
N ARG A 9 6.36 -47.69 5.78
CA ARG A 9 5.62 -46.59 6.44
C ARG A 9 6.19 -45.24 6.03
N ARG A 10 5.95 -44.83 4.78
CA ARG A 10 5.89 -43.39 4.47
C ARG A 10 4.49 -42.91 4.86
N PRO A 11 4.31 -41.92 5.75
CA PRO A 11 3.02 -41.28 5.90
C PRO A 11 2.71 -40.57 4.58
N ARG A 12 1.89 -41.20 3.73
CA ARG A 12 1.22 -40.52 2.62
C ARG A 12 0.30 -39.51 3.30
N THR A 13 0.62 -38.22 3.20
CA THR A 13 -0.32 -37.16 3.53
C THR A 13 -1.58 -37.40 2.69
N GLY A 14 -2.63 -37.90 3.34
CA GLY A 14 -3.88 -38.41 2.74
C GLY A 14 -4.79 -37.33 2.16
N VAL A 15 -4.21 -36.30 1.57
CA VAL A 15 -4.93 -35.18 0.95
C VAL A 15 -5.19 -35.55 -0.51
N GLU A 16 -6.47 -35.74 -0.85
CA GLU A 16 -6.93 -36.11 -2.19
C GLU A 16 -6.39 -35.17 -3.27
N PRO A 17 -6.07 -35.67 -4.49
CA PRO A 17 -5.51 -34.86 -5.56
C PRO A 17 -6.39 -33.65 -5.93
N ALA A 18 -7.72 -33.78 -5.85
CA ALA A 18 -8.66 -32.69 -6.10
C ALA A 18 -8.49 -31.54 -5.08
N THR A 19 -8.35 -31.86 -3.79
CA THR A 19 -8.16 -30.86 -2.71
C THR A 19 -6.81 -30.15 -2.80
N ARG A 20 -5.76 -30.82 -3.29
CA ARG A 20 -4.47 -30.17 -3.60
C ARG A 20 -4.58 -29.19 -4.75
N THR A 21 -5.32 -29.52 -5.79
CA THR A 21 -5.54 -28.62 -6.93
C THR A 21 -6.38 -27.41 -6.52
N ALA A 22 -7.49 -27.63 -5.79
CA ALA A 22 -8.34 -26.56 -5.29
C ALA A 22 -7.56 -25.57 -4.40
N SER A 23 -6.76 -26.06 -3.44
CA SER A 23 -5.93 -25.19 -2.60
C SER A 23 -4.88 -24.39 -3.38
N ARG A 24 -4.27 -24.97 -4.43
CA ARG A 24 -3.36 -24.22 -5.33
C ARG A 24 -4.07 -23.09 -6.06
N VAL A 25 -5.27 -23.35 -6.56
CA VAL A 25 -6.07 -22.33 -7.26
C VAL A 25 -6.43 -21.20 -6.31
N LEU A 26 -6.93 -21.51 -5.10
CA LEU A 26 -7.25 -20.51 -4.08
C LEU A 26 -6.05 -19.65 -3.69
N GLU A 27 -4.88 -20.26 -3.44
CA GLU A 27 -3.65 -19.52 -3.13
C GLU A 27 -3.23 -18.59 -4.27
N ASN A 28 -3.33 -19.05 -5.51
CA ASN A 28 -2.93 -18.23 -6.66
C ASN A 28 -3.89 -17.07 -6.88
N ILE A 29 -5.21 -17.31 -6.79
CA ILE A 29 -6.22 -16.24 -6.90
C ILE A 29 -6.01 -15.21 -5.78
N ALA A 30 -5.86 -15.64 -4.53
CA ALA A 30 -5.60 -14.76 -3.40
C ALA A 30 -4.29 -13.96 -3.58
N PHE A 31 -3.24 -14.61 -4.08
CA PHE A 31 -1.95 -13.96 -4.33
C PHE A 31 -2.05 -12.89 -5.41
N PHE A 32 -2.70 -13.16 -6.54
CA PHE A 32 -2.87 -12.17 -7.60
C PHE A 32 -3.79 -11.01 -7.17
N ALA A 33 -4.86 -11.29 -6.42
CA ALA A 33 -5.72 -10.26 -5.86
C ALA A 33 -4.94 -9.34 -4.91
N ILE A 34 -4.14 -9.90 -4.00
CA ILE A 34 -3.28 -9.14 -3.10
C ILE A 34 -2.23 -8.32 -3.87
N LEU A 35 -1.58 -8.89 -4.88
CA LEU A 35 -0.62 -8.15 -5.71
C LEU A 35 -1.26 -6.95 -6.39
N LEU A 36 -2.47 -7.12 -6.93
CA LEU A 36 -3.23 -6.04 -7.58
C LEU A 36 -3.57 -4.93 -6.58
N ILE A 37 -4.01 -5.29 -5.37
CA ILE A 37 -4.35 -4.32 -4.34
C ILE A 37 -3.10 -3.55 -3.87
N VAL A 38 -1.98 -4.26 -3.67
CA VAL A 38 -0.71 -3.64 -3.27
C VAL A 38 -0.26 -2.61 -4.30
N SER A 39 -0.38 -2.90 -5.60
CA SER A 39 -0.03 -1.91 -6.63
C SER A 39 -1.04 -0.76 -6.68
N MET A 40 -2.34 -1.06 -6.68
CA MET A 40 -3.39 -0.04 -6.78
C MET A 40 -3.35 0.94 -5.61
N ARG A 41 -3.29 0.47 -4.36
CA ARG A 41 -3.29 1.35 -3.18
C ARG A 41 -2.11 2.33 -3.14
N THR A 42 -0.97 1.96 -3.72
CA THR A 42 0.20 2.86 -3.78
C THR A 42 0.09 3.93 -4.87
N LEU A 43 -0.79 3.76 -5.84
CA LEU A 43 -0.98 4.65 -6.99
C LEU A 43 -2.26 5.49 -6.87
N LEU A 44 -2.99 5.35 -5.77
CA LEU A 44 -4.31 5.91 -5.58
C LEU A 44 -4.34 6.73 -4.28
N SER A 45 -4.75 7.98 -4.39
CA SER A 45 -5.00 8.83 -3.22
C SER A 45 -6.39 8.51 -2.67
N GLU A 46 -6.43 7.73 -1.59
CA GLU A 46 -7.68 7.39 -0.89
C GLU A 46 -8.02 8.47 0.15
N THR A 47 -9.29 8.88 0.20
CA THR A 47 -9.79 9.79 1.23
C THR A 47 -10.84 9.11 2.10
N TYR A 48 -10.68 9.25 3.41
CA TYR A 48 -11.61 8.70 4.42
C TYR A 48 -12.78 9.66 4.70
N GLU A 49 -12.71 10.89 4.22
CA GLU A 49 -13.78 11.88 4.38
C GLU A 49 -14.81 11.71 3.25
N SER A 50 -16.04 11.37 3.63
CA SER A 50 -17.16 11.30 2.68
C SER A 50 -17.67 12.69 2.25
N GLY A 51 -17.22 13.75 2.92
CA GLY A 51 -17.46 15.12 2.49
C GLY A 51 -16.24 15.62 1.75
N LEU A 52 -16.37 16.01 0.48
CA LEU A 52 -15.33 16.84 -0.13
C LEU A 52 -15.14 18.07 0.77
N THR A 53 -13.93 18.27 1.30
CA THR A 53 -13.56 19.57 1.88
C THR A 53 -13.90 20.66 0.84
N GLY A 54 -14.31 21.86 1.28
CA GLY A 54 -14.70 22.93 0.36
C GLY A 54 -13.65 23.19 -0.74
N ILE A 55 -12.39 22.95 -0.40
CA ILE A 55 -11.21 23.00 -1.27
C ILE A 55 -11.24 21.88 -2.32
N SER A 56 -11.40 20.61 -1.93
CA SER A 56 -11.49 19.48 -2.88
C SER A 56 -12.67 19.63 -3.86
N ARG A 57 -13.78 20.21 -3.40
CA ARG A 57 -14.97 20.48 -4.25
C ARG A 57 -14.73 21.63 -5.22
N ALA A 58 -13.97 22.64 -4.83
CA ALA A 58 -13.66 23.80 -5.67
C ALA A 58 -12.57 23.51 -6.72
N VAL A 59 -11.62 22.62 -6.41
CA VAL A 59 -10.57 22.15 -7.35
C VAL A 59 -11.14 21.18 -8.41
N GLY A 60 -12.35 20.64 -8.19
CA GLY A 60 -12.92 19.65 -9.10
C GLY A 60 -12.11 18.36 -9.11
N ASP A 61 -11.66 17.89 -7.95
CA ASP A 61 -10.86 16.68 -7.81
C ASP A 61 -11.71 15.44 -8.13
N VAL A 62 -11.87 15.17 -9.43
CA VAL A 62 -12.54 14.00 -10.02
C VAL A 62 -11.74 12.70 -9.89
N SER A 63 -10.55 12.77 -9.29
CA SER A 63 -9.60 11.65 -9.15
C SER A 63 -9.46 11.09 -7.74
N SER A 64 -10.09 11.70 -6.74
CA SER A 64 -10.09 11.17 -5.38
C SER A 64 -11.01 9.95 -5.26
N LEU A 65 -10.46 8.82 -4.85
CA LEU A 65 -11.25 7.60 -4.65
C LEU A 65 -12.14 7.75 -3.42
N THR A 66 -13.43 7.55 -3.64
CA THR A 66 -14.44 7.65 -2.59
C THR A 66 -14.21 6.62 -1.48
N PRO A 67 -14.76 6.84 -0.27
CA PRO A 67 -14.73 5.82 0.79
C PRO A 67 -15.28 4.45 0.36
N ALA A 68 -16.16 4.41 -0.65
CA ALA A 68 -16.73 3.16 -1.17
C ALA A 68 -15.68 2.28 -1.87
N THR A 69 -14.71 2.88 -2.56
CA THR A 69 -13.65 2.14 -3.26
C THR A 69 -12.59 1.61 -2.30
N THR A 70 -12.28 2.35 -1.23
CA THR A 70 -11.46 1.85 -0.11
C THR A 70 -12.09 0.63 0.54
N VAL A 71 -13.39 0.67 0.84
CA VAL A 71 -14.12 -0.47 1.40
C VAL A 71 -14.12 -1.66 0.43
N MET A 72 -14.20 -1.43 -0.88
CA MET A 72 -14.09 -2.50 -1.86
C MET A 72 -12.73 -3.18 -1.82
N PHE A 73 -11.63 -2.42 -1.71
CA PHE A 73 -10.29 -3.00 -1.52
C PHE A 73 -10.20 -3.80 -0.23
N ASP A 74 -10.76 -3.29 0.87
CA ASP A 74 -10.78 -4.00 2.14
C ASP A 74 -11.50 -5.34 2.03
N VAL A 75 -12.69 -5.36 1.43
CA VAL A 75 -13.47 -6.59 1.20
C VAL A 75 -12.66 -7.60 0.37
N VAL A 76 -11.97 -7.16 -0.67
CA VAL A 76 -11.13 -8.05 -1.48
C VAL A 76 -9.96 -8.61 -0.66
N ILE A 77 -9.34 -7.81 0.21
CA ILE A 77 -8.29 -8.28 1.13
C ILE A 77 -8.85 -9.36 2.07
N TRP A 78 -10.01 -9.13 2.67
CA TRP A 78 -10.65 -10.09 3.57
C TRP A 78 -11.03 -11.39 2.85
N LEU A 79 -11.56 -11.30 1.62
CA LEU A 79 -11.82 -12.47 0.78
C LEU A 79 -10.53 -13.23 0.44
N ALA A 80 -9.46 -12.52 0.10
CA ALA A 80 -8.15 -13.13 -0.15
C ALA A 80 -7.60 -13.82 1.10
N ALA A 81 -7.69 -13.20 2.27
CA ALA A 81 -7.29 -13.79 3.54
C ALA A 81 -8.10 -15.05 3.89
N ALA A 82 -9.41 -15.03 3.66
CA ALA A 82 -10.27 -16.20 3.84
C ALA A 82 -9.91 -17.34 2.87
N MET A 83 -9.58 -17.02 1.61
CA MET A 83 -9.08 -17.99 0.64
C MET A 83 -7.73 -18.59 1.07
N VAL A 84 -6.82 -17.79 1.63
CA VAL A 84 -5.54 -18.26 2.17
C VAL A 84 -5.76 -19.19 3.36
N ALA A 85 -6.59 -18.80 4.33
CA ALA A 85 -6.92 -19.64 5.49
C ALA A 85 -7.54 -20.97 5.05
N SER A 86 -8.49 -20.92 4.12
CA SER A 86 -9.12 -22.12 3.54
C SER A 86 -8.09 -23.01 2.85
N ALA A 87 -7.17 -22.44 2.07
CA ALA A 87 -6.14 -23.21 1.39
C ALA A 87 -5.14 -23.87 2.35
N VAL A 88 -4.78 -23.19 3.45
CA VAL A 88 -3.91 -23.74 4.51
C VAL A 88 -4.59 -24.93 5.20
N LEU A 89 -5.87 -24.78 5.56
CA LEU A 89 -6.68 -25.85 6.17
C LEU A 89 -6.82 -27.06 5.23
N LEU A 90 -7.16 -26.82 3.95
CA LEU A 90 -7.32 -27.88 2.95
C LEU A 90 -6.02 -28.64 2.66
N ARG A 91 -4.85 -28.00 2.83
CA ARG A 91 -3.55 -28.66 2.66
C ARG A 91 -3.03 -29.36 3.93
N GLY A 92 -3.67 -29.14 5.07
CA GLY A 92 -3.14 -29.58 6.37
C GLY A 92 -1.79 -28.94 6.70
N ARG A 93 -1.49 -27.75 6.18
CA ARG A 93 -0.26 -27.02 6.50
C ARG A 93 -0.45 -26.29 7.83
N SER A 94 0.60 -26.20 8.65
CA SER A 94 0.57 -25.31 9.81
C SER A 94 0.48 -23.85 9.38
N TRP A 95 -0.34 -23.09 10.10
CA TRP A 95 -0.40 -21.63 9.96
C TRP A 95 0.94 -21.02 10.40
N ARG A 96 1.48 -20.11 9.59
CA ARG A 96 2.74 -19.41 9.93
C ARG A 96 2.41 -18.22 10.83
N TRP A 97 2.57 -18.42 12.12
CA TRP A 97 2.49 -17.34 13.10
C TRP A 97 3.66 -16.38 12.93
N THR A 98 3.35 -15.10 12.77
CA THR A 98 4.36 -14.04 12.56
C THR A 98 4.47 -13.09 13.76
N GLY A 99 3.53 -13.16 14.70
CA GLY A 99 3.41 -12.22 15.81
C GLY A 99 2.59 -10.98 15.46
N ILE A 100 2.39 -10.71 14.16
CA ILE A 100 1.48 -9.66 13.67
C ILE A 100 0.05 -9.96 14.15
N GLU A 101 -0.31 -11.22 14.30
CA GLU A 101 -1.62 -11.65 14.82
C GLU A 101 -1.90 -11.12 16.24
N ALA A 102 -0.87 -11.03 17.10
CA ALA A 102 -1.02 -10.45 18.43
C ALA A 102 -1.23 -8.93 18.35
N GLY A 103 -0.48 -8.26 17.47
CA GLY A 103 -0.69 -6.84 17.17
C GLY A 103 -2.10 -6.55 16.62
N TRP A 104 -2.60 -7.42 15.75
CA TRP A 104 -3.97 -7.35 15.24
C TRP A 104 -5.00 -7.47 16.36
N ALA A 105 -4.85 -8.44 17.27
CA ALA A 105 -5.76 -8.60 18.41
C ALA A 105 -5.77 -7.36 19.32
N ILE A 106 -4.60 -6.78 19.60
CA ILE A 106 -4.48 -5.53 20.36
C ILE A 106 -5.18 -4.37 19.63
N MET A 107 -4.99 -4.27 18.32
CA MET A 107 -5.63 -3.24 17.50
C MET A 107 -7.15 -3.37 17.45
N VAL A 108 -7.71 -4.59 17.51
CA VAL A 108 -9.16 -4.79 17.62
C VAL A 108 -9.69 -4.21 18.92
N VAL A 109 -8.99 -4.44 20.04
CA VAL A 109 -9.37 -3.87 21.34
C VAL A 109 -9.29 -2.35 21.31
N ALA A 110 -8.21 -1.79 20.77
CA ALA A 110 -8.04 -0.35 20.62
C ALA A 110 -9.12 0.26 19.71
N ALA A 111 -9.46 -0.39 18.60
CA ALA A 111 -10.52 0.01 17.68
C ALA A 111 -11.89 0.03 18.37
N ALA A 112 -12.20 -1.00 19.17
CA ALA A 112 -13.45 -1.06 19.92
C ALA A 112 -13.56 0.09 20.93
N ILE A 113 -12.50 0.37 21.68
CA ILE A 113 -12.44 1.49 22.63
C ILE A 113 -12.60 2.82 21.88
N SER A 114 -11.87 3.01 20.79
CA SER A 114 -11.92 4.21 19.96
C SER A 114 -13.32 4.47 19.40
N CYS A 115 -13.99 3.44 18.87
CA CYS A 115 -15.34 3.56 18.33
C CYS A 115 -16.40 3.88 19.40
N CYS A 116 -16.21 3.40 20.64
CA CYS A 116 -17.10 3.72 21.75
C CYS A 116 -16.96 5.16 22.23
N LEU A 117 -15.75 5.73 22.18
CA LEU A 117 -15.44 7.07 22.70
C LEU A 117 -15.48 8.17 21.62
N ALA A 118 -15.46 7.81 20.32
CA ALA A 118 -15.40 8.78 19.25
C ALA A 118 -16.71 9.57 19.08
N SER A 119 -16.58 10.90 18.97
CA SER A 119 -17.69 11.80 18.63
C SER A 119 -18.29 11.48 17.25
N ASN A 120 -17.45 11.16 16.26
CA ASN A 120 -17.88 10.70 14.94
C ASN A 120 -17.60 9.20 14.77
N LYS A 121 -18.58 8.37 15.15
CA LYS A 121 -18.48 6.90 15.09
C LYS A 121 -18.17 6.38 13.68
N ARG A 122 -18.68 7.03 12.62
CA ARG A 122 -18.49 6.57 11.25
C ARG A 122 -17.04 6.71 10.79
N LEU A 123 -16.42 7.86 11.09
CA LEU A 123 -15.01 8.08 10.76
C LEU A 123 -14.10 7.13 11.54
N ALA A 124 -14.39 6.94 12.84
CA ALA A 124 -13.63 6.03 13.69
C ALA A 124 -13.70 4.57 13.23
N VAL A 125 -14.88 4.10 12.81
CA VAL A 125 -15.06 2.75 12.26
C VAL A 125 -14.29 2.60 10.95
N ASN A 126 -14.44 3.53 10.00
CA ASN A 126 -13.75 3.44 8.71
C ASN A 126 -12.22 3.41 8.89
N ALA A 127 -11.67 4.32 9.70
CA ALA A 127 -10.25 4.35 9.98
C ALA A 127 -9.78 3.05 10.65
N SER A 128 -10.51 2.57 11.65
CA SER A 128 -10.15 1.32 12.35
C SER A 128 -10.20 0.10 11.43
N CYS A 129 -11.20 0.02 10.55
CA CYS A 129 -11.34 -1.05 9.57
C CYS A 129 -10.15 -1.08 8.60
N ASP A 130 -9.71 0.06 8.07
CA ASP A 130 -8.57 0.09 7.15
C ASP A 130 -7.27 -0.39 7.83
N TRP A 131 -6.98 0.10 9.05
CA TRP A 131 -5.81 -0.33 9.82
C TRP A 131 -5.83 -1.83 10.13
N LEU A 132 -6.98 -2.37 10.56
CA LEU A 132 -7.14 -3.80 10.80
C LEU A 132 -6.95 -4.61 9.51
N THR A 133 -7.44 -4.09 8.39
CA THR A 133 -7.34 -4.76 7.09
C THR A 133 -5.92 -4.75 6.55
N ALA A 134 -5.15 -3.68 6.77
CA ALA A 134 -3.71 -3.63 6.46
C ALA A 134 -2.91 -4.71 7.21
N LEU A 135 -3.23 -4.98 8.48
CA LEU A 135 -2.62 -6.05 9.25
C LEU A 135 -3.03 -7.44 8.73
N VAL A 136 -4.29 -7.62 8.35
CA VAL A 136 -4.78 -8.87 7.72
C VAL A 136 -4.07 -9.12 6.40
N LEU A 137 -3.87 -8.08 5.59
CA LEU A 137 -3.08 -8.15 4.36
C LEU A 137 -1.66 -8.66 4.63
N ALA A 138 -0.98 -8.11 5.65
CA ALA A 138 0.37 -8.53 6.03
C ALA A 138 0.41 -10.01 6.47
N ILE A 139 -0.56 -10.44 7.29
CA ILE A 139 -0.69 -11.84 7.75
C ILE A 139 -0.94 -12.78 6.57
N ALA A 140 -1.85 -12.43 5.66
CA ALA A 140 -2.15 -13.21 4.47
C ALA A 140 -0.93 -13.33 3.55
N LEU A 141 -0.21 -12.21 3.35
CA LEU A 141 1.00 -12.16 2.55
C LEU A 141 2.10 -13.05 3.15
N ALA A 142 2.32 -13.02 4.46
CA ALA A 142 3.31 -13.89 5.13
C ALA A 142 3.02 -15.39 4.95
N ASN A 143 1.75 -15.76 4.89
CA ASN A 143 1.32 -17.13 4.63
C ASN A 143 1.45 -17.52 3.14
N LEU A 144 1.31 -16.57 2.22
CA LEU A 144 1.47 -16.78 0.77
C LEU A 144 2.93 -16.77 0.29
N LEU A 145 3.81 -16.02 0.97
CA LEU A 145 5.23 -15.85 0.63
C LEU A 145 6.11 -17.01 1.15
N TYR A 146 5.82 -18.23 0.69
CA TYR A 146 6.65 -19.41 0.98
C TYR A 146 7.65 -19.72 -0.15
N GLU A 147 7.33 -19.33 -1.39
CA GLU A 147 8.19 -19.52 -2.56
C GLU A 147 9.01 -18.27 -2.87
N ARG A 148 10.30 -18.44 -3.19
CA ARG A 148 11.18 -17.35 -3.63
C ARG A 148 10.58 -16.56 -4.80
N ARG A 149 9.88 -17.23 -5.73
CA ARG A 149 9.23 -16.58 -6.88
C ARG A 149 8.16 -15.58 -6.45
N ARG A 150 7.34 -15.93 -5.46
CA ARG A 150 6.29 -15.05 -4.94
C ARG A 150 6.88 -13.84 -4.23
N VAL A 151 7.97 -14.03 -3.47
CA VAL A 151 8.71 -12.94 -2.83
C VAL A 151 9.25 -11.97 -3.88
N VAL A 152 9.90 -12.49 -4.92
CA VAL A 152 10.43 -11.68 -6.02
C VAL A 152 9.31 -10.91 -6.73
N LEU A 153 8.15 -11.52 -6.98
CA LEU A 153 7.02 -10.84 -7.62
C LEU A 153 6.47 -9.69 -6.78
N VAL A 154 6.27 -9.90 -5.47
CA VAL A 154 5.82 -8.83 -4.57
C VAL A 154 6.82 -7.68 -4.55
N LEU A 155 8.11 -7.97 -4.38
CA LEU A 155 9.15 -6.94 -4.39
C LEU A 155 9.19 -6.19 -5.73
N ALA A 156 9.03 -6.88 -6.86
CA ALA A 156 8.99 -6.26 -8.18
C ALA A 156 7.80 -5.31 -8.33
N VAL A 157 6.62 -5.68 -7.79
CA VAL A 157 5.43 -4.81 -7.79
C VAL A 157 5.65 -3.58 -6.93
N VAL A 158 6.24 -3.74 -5.73
CA VAL A 158 6.57 -2.60 -4.85
C VAL A 158 7.56 -1.63 -5.52
N VAL A 159 8.59 -2.17 -6.18
CA VAL A 159 9.58 -1.36 -6.93
C VAL A 159 8.94 -0.65 -8.12
N ALA A 160 8.10 -1.35 -8.90
CA ALA A 160 7.39 -0.75 -10.03
C ALA A 160 6.48 0.40 -9.59
N SER A 161 5.78 0.23 -8.47
CA SER A 161 4.90 1.25 -7.90
C SER A 161 5.69 2.45 -7.36
N GLY A 162 6.83 2.19 -6.71
CA GLY A 162 7.76 3.24 -6.29
C GLY A 162 8.33 4.02 -7.46
N LEU A 163 8.68 3.36 -8.57
CA LEU A 163 9.17 4.01 -9.78
C LEU A 163 8.08 4.90 -10.41
N ALA A 164 6.86 4.41 -10.53
CA ALA A 164 5.73 5.19 -11.02
C ALA A 164 5.50 6.44 -10.14
N SER A 165 5.59 6.29 -8.82
CA SER A 165 5.46 7.41 -7.88
C SER A 165 6.60 8.41 -8.00
N ALA A 166 7.85 7.94 -8.16
CA ALA A 166 9.02 8.79 -8.39
C ALA A 166 8.88 9.60 -9.69
N THR A 167 8.37 8.98 -10.77
CA THR A 167 8.06 9.69 -12.02
C THR A 167 7.00 10.77 -11.80
N LYS A 168 5.96 10.48 -11.02
CA LYS A 168 4.91 11.46 -10.68
C LYS A 168 5.46 12.62 -9.84
N CYS A 169 6.37 12.37 -8.89
CA CYS A 169 7.07 13.43 -8.17
C CYS A 169 7.87 14.32 -9.12
N GLY A 170 8.54 13.71 -10.11
CA GLY A 170 9.29 14.42 -11.15
C GLY A 170 8.39 15.32 -12.01
N SER A 171 7.22 14.84 -12.44
CA SER A 171 6.29 15.66 -13.23
C SER A 171 5.69 16.81 -12.42
N GLN A 172 5.38 16.57 -11.14
CA GLN A 172 4.87 17.59 -10.22
C GLN A 172 5.81 18.79 -10.12
N LEU A 173 7.11 18.52 -9.87
CA LEU A 173 8.13 19.56 -9.78
C LEU A 173 8.47 20.19 -11.13
N GLY A 174 8.37 19.43 -12.22
CA GLY A 174 8.76 19.87 -13.56
C GLY A 174 7.80 20.89 -14.15
N TRP A 175 6.49 20.64 -14.09
CA TRP A 175 5.50 21.51 -14.74
C TRP A 175 4.16 21.61 -13.98
N GLU A 176 3.67 20.55 -13.31
CA GLU A 176 2.30 20.57 -12.76
C GLU A 176 2.11 21.65 -11.69
N PHE A 177 3.11 21.90 -10.84
CA PHE A 177 3.03 22.98 -9.84
C PHE A 177 3.01 24.37 -10.46
N GLY A 178 3.72 24.57 -11.59
CA GLY A 178 3.71 25.85 -12.30
C GLY A 178 2.33 26.14 -12.88
N ASP A 179 1.79 25.18 -13.62
CA ASP A 179 0.48 25.28 -14.27
C ASP A 179 -0.64 25.45 -13.24
N THR A 180 -0.60 24.67 -12.15
CA THR A 180 -1.60 24.75 -11.06
C THR A 180 -1.54 26.10 -10.35
N TRP A 181 -0.34 26.63 -10.09
CA TRP A 181 -0.17 27.94 -9.47
C TRP A 181 -0.70 29.06 -10.38
N GLN A 182 -0.43 28.99 -11.68
CA GLN A 182 -0.94 29.96 -12.63
C GLN A 182 -2.47 29.90 -12.72
N ALA A 183 -3.05 28.71 -12.87
CA ALA A 183 -4.50 28.52 -12.89
C ALA A 183 -5.17 29.03 -11.60
N TYR A 184 -4.55 28.79 -10.44
CA TYR A 184 -5.02 29.32 -9.17
C TYR A 184 -4.99 30.86 -9.16
N GLN A 185 -3.92 31.49 -9.64
CA GLN A 185 -3.84 32.96 -9.66
C GLN A 185 -4.88 33.58 -10.58
N GLU A 186 -5.15 32.96 -11.74
CA GLU A 186 -6.17 33.42 -12.68
C GLU A 186 -7.60 33.31 -12.11
N GLN A 187 -7.87 32.32 -11.25
CA GLN A 187 -9.21 32.03 -10.71
C GLN A 187 -9.34 32.27 -9.20
N LYS A 188 -8.38 32.93 -8.55
CA LYS A 188 -8.28 33.05 -7.08
C LYS A 188 -9.57 33.58 -6.43
N THR A 189 -10.13 34.65 -6.98
CA THR A 189 -11.35 35.28 -6.43
C THR A 189 -12.56 34.36 -6.56
N GLU A 190 -12.68 33.63 -7.67
CA GLU A 190 -13.78 32.69 -7.90
C GLU A 190 -13.64 31.43 -7.04
N PHE A 191 -12.41 30.90 -6.92
CA PHE A 191 -12.09 29.71 -6.14
C PHE A 191 -12.47 29.86 -4.65
N TRP A 192 -12.09 30.98 -4.04
CA TRP A 192 -12.41 31.27 -2.64
C TRP A 192 -13.84 31.79 -2.46
N GLY A 193 -14.35 32.55 -3.44
CA GLY A 193 -15.74 33.02 -3.46
C GLY A 193 -16.76 31.88 -3.42
N ARG A 194 -16.51 30.78 -4.16
CA ARG A 194 -17.34 29.55 -4.12
C ARG A 194 -17.35 28.85 -2.74
N GLN A 195 -16.34 29.10 -1.92
CA GLN A 195 -16.21 28.52 -0.59
C GLN A 195 -16.70 29.47 0.52
N GLY A 196 -17.10 30.69 0.16
CA GLY A 196 -17.51 31.71 1.13
C GLY A 196 -16.35 32.24 1.99
N ILE A 197 -15.11 32.07 1.55
CA ILE A 197 -13.91 32.49 2.29
C ILE A 197 -13.41 33.82 1.71
N ALA A 198 -13.17 34.79 2.59
CA ALA A 198 -12.62 36.08 2.19
C ALA A 198 -11.13 35.97 1.81
N LEU A 199 -10.68 36.74 0.82
CA LEU A 199 -9.28 36.71 0.38
C LEU A 199 -8.27 37.17 1.44
N THR A 200 -8.73 37.89 2.46
CA THR A 200 -7.93 38.34 3.61
C THR A 200 -7.87 37.31 4.74
N ASP A 201 -8.54 36.17 4.60
CA ASP A 201 -8.57 35.13 5.62
C ASP A 201 -7.19 34.44 5.72
N PRO A 202 -6.66 34.18 6.94
CA PRO A 202 -5.40 33.45 7.13
C PRO A 202 -5.34 32.07 6.44
N THR A 203 -6.48 31.43 6.17
CA THR A 203 -6.56 30.17 5.43
C THR A 203 -6.05 30.30 3.99
N VAL A 204 -6.26 31.45 3.35
CA VAL A 204 -5.77 31.75 2.00
C VAL A 204 -4.25 31.85 2.01
N GLU A 205 -3.68 32.55 2.98
CA GLU A 205 -2.23 32.67 3.13
C GLU A 205 -1.57 31.30 3.41
N LEU A 206 -2.18 30.48 4.27
CA LEU A 206 -1.69 29.12 4.55
C LEU A 206 -1.73 28.23 3.31
N PHE A 207 -2.79 28.33 2.50
CA PHE A 207 -2.92 27.59 1.26
C PHE A 207 -1.86 28.01 0.24
N GLU A 208 -1.63 29.31 0.07
CA GLU A 208 -0.61 29.85 -0.83
C GLU A 208 0.79 29.46 -0.40
N ARG A 209 1.11 29.54 0.90
CA ARG A 209 2.38 29.06 1.44
C ARG A 209 2.59 27.57 1.17
N ARG A 210 1.54 26.74 1.27
CA ARG A 210 1.64 25.31 0.94
C ARG A 210 1.82 25.04 -0.55
N MET A 211 1.15 25.78 -1.43
CA MET A 211 1.39 25.67 -2.88
C MET A 211 2.81 26.12 -3.26
N LEU A 212 3.30 27.19 -2.63
CA LEU A 212 4.66 27.70 -2.87
C LEU A 212 5.76 26.80 -2.29
N ALA A 213 5.46 26.01 -1.26
CA ALA A 213 6.40 25.05 -0.68
C ALA A 213 6.80 23.94 -1.68
N ARG A 214 6.00 23.69 -2.73
CA ARG A 214 6.29 22.75 -3.82
C ARG A 214 6.71 21.36 -3.35
N GLU A 215 6.08 20.86 -2.30
CA GLU A 215 6.36 19.51 -1.79
C GLU A 215 5.78 18.46 -2.74
N ALA A 216 6.64 17.68 -3.40
CA ALA A 216 6.20 16.60 -4.27
C ALA A 216 5.60 15.45 -3.45
N THR A 217 4.30 15.21 -3.61
CA THR A 217 3.58 14.16 -2.89
C THR A 217 3.37 12.90 -3.72
N GLY A 218 3.67 12.94 -5.02
CA GLY A 218 3.49 11.80 -5.93
C GLY A 218 2.02 11.40 -6.04
N PHE A 219 1.71 10.15 -5.70
CA PHE A 219 0.33 9.64 -5.61
C PHE A 219 -0.21 9.64 -4.19
N LEU A 220 0.65 9.82 -3.17
CA LEU A 220 0.23 9.85 -1.78
C LEU A 220 -0.17 11.28 -1.36
N PRO A 221 -1.07 11.43 -0.37
CA PRO A 221 -1.59 12.73 0.02
C PRO A 221 -0.56 13.62 0.74
N TYR A 222 0.50 13.02 1.29
CA TYR A 222 1.52 13.73 2.07
C TYR A 222 2.93 13.39 1.60
N SER A 223 3.80 14.40 1.56
CA SER A 223 5.21 14.30 1.15
C SER A 223 6.03 13.33 2.00
N ASN A 224 5.80 13.31 3.31
CA ASN A 224 6.43 12.36 4.23
C ASN A 224 6.00 10.90 3.97
N ALA A 225 4.72 10.67 3.69
CA ALA A 225 4.20 9.34 3.33
C ALA A 225 4.79 8.88 1.99
N GLN A 226 4.91 9.80 1.02
CA GLN A 226 5.57 9.54 -0.26
C GLN A 226 7.05 9.18 -0.08
N GLY A 227 7.78 9.92 0.76
CA GLY A 227 9.16 9.62 1.10
C GLY A 227 9.31 8.23 1.73
N ALA A 228 8.45 7.87 2.69
CA ALA A 228 8.46 6.55 3.31
C ALA A 228 8.15 5.42 2.30
N GLY A 229 7.20 5.66 1.39
CA GLY A 229 6.88 4.73 0.29
C GLY A 229 8.05 4.51 -0.67
N LEU A 230 8.79 5.58 -1.00
CA LEU A 230 10.01 5.49 -1.81
C LEU A 230 11.14 4.77 -1.07
N CYS A 231 11.30 4.97 0.25
CA CYS A 231 12.24 4.17 1.06
C CYS A 231 11.91 2.69 0.96
N LEU A 232 10.64 2.31 1.18
CA LEU A 232 10.18 0.93 1.07
C LEU A 232 10.49 0.34 -0.31
N ALA A 233 10.20 1.08 -1.38
CA ALA A 233 10.48 0.66 -2.74
C ALA A 233 11.98 0.58 -3.06
N GLY A 234 12.79 1.51 -2.55
CA GLY A 234 14.24 1.50 -2.68
C GLY A 234 14.86 0.26 -2.02
N PHE A 235 14.51 -0.03 -0.77
CA PHE A 235 14.98 -1.23 -0.06
C PHE A 235 14.45 -2.52 -0.70
N ALA A 236 13.22 -2.52 -1.21
CA ALA A 236 12.71 -3.65 -2.00
C ALA A 236 13.54 -3.88 -3.28
N GLY A 237 13.97 -2.80 -3.95
CA GLY A 237 14.86 -2.85 -5.10
C GLY A 237 16.24 -3.42 -4.76
N ILE A 238 16.82 -2.99 -3.63
CA ILE A 238 18.06 -3.56 -3.10
C ILE A 238 17.88 -5.06 -2.85
N ALA A 239 16.80 -5.48 -2.19
CA ALA A 239 16.51 -6.90 -1.96
C ALA A 239 16.40 -7.69 -3.28
N LEU A 240 15.78 -7.13 -4.33
CA LEU A 240 15.70 -7.78 -5.65
C LEU A 240 17.07 -8.02 -6.29
N THR A 241 18.06 -7.16 -6.06
CA THR A 241 19.43 -7.38 -6.59
C THR A 241 20.02 -8.72 -6.12
N PHE A 242 19.71 -9.12 -4.88
CA PHE A 242 20.16 -10.38 -4.29
C PHE A 242 19.21 -11.55 -4.60
N LEU A 243 17.90 -11.28 -4.70
CA LEU A 243 16.87 -12.33 -4.82
C LEU A 243 16.48 -12.71 -6.24
N ALA A 244 16.58 -11.82 -7.24
CA ALA A 244 16.04 -12.06 -8.58
C ALA A 244 17.14 -12.23 -9.66
N GLY A 245 18.26 -11.53 -9.53
CA GLY A 245 19.30 -11.48 -10.56
C GLY A 245 20.11 -12.77 -10.67
N ARG A 246 19.83 -13.57 -11.71
CA ARG A 246 20.66 -14.74 -12.09
C ARG A 246 21.89 -14.32 -12.90
N THR A 247 21.84 -13.17 -13.55
CA THR A 247 22.95 -12.56 -14.32
C THR A 247 23.40 -11.26 -13.67
N TRP A 248 24.68 -10.91 -13.85
CA TRP A 248 25.26 -9.65 -13.36
C TRP A 248 24.49 -8.43 -13.88
N ALA A 249 24.15 -8.41 -15.17
CA ALA A 249 23.39 -7.31 -15.78
C ALA A 249 22.03 -7.06 -15.10
N ALA A 250 21.28 -8.12 -14.76
CA ALA A 250 20.00 -7.98 -14.06
C ALA A 250 20.18 -7.41 -12.65
N LYS A 251 21.26 -7.79 -11.95
CA LYS A 251 21.57 -7.24 -10.61
C LYS A 251 21.91 -5.75 -10.69
N VAL A 252 22.75 -5.37 -11.67
CA VAL A 252 23.11 -3.96 -11.90
C VAL A 252 21.86 -3.15 -12.24
N MET A 253 21.00 -3.64 -13.13
CA MET A 253 19.75 -2.94 -13.47
C MET A 253 18.85 -2.73 -12.24
N CYS A 254 18.63 -3.77 -11.42
CA CYS A 254 17.84 -3.65 -10.21
C CYS A 254 18.47 -2.65 -9.21
N GLY A 255 19.81 -2.65 -9.11
CA GLY A 255 20.55 -1.73 -8.24
C GLY A 255 20.46 -0.29 -8.70
N VAL A 256 20.54 -0.05 -10.01
CA VAL A 256 20.36 1.27 -10.62
C VAL A 256 18.93 1.77 -10.38
N VAL A 257 17.91 0.93 -10.60
CA VAL A 257 16.51 1.30 -10.33
C VAL A 257 16.32 1.65 -8.84
N ALA A 258 16.87 0.85 -7.93
CA ALA A 258 16.80 1.14 -6.50
C ALA A 258 17.47 2.48 -6.15
N ALA A 259 18.65 2.75 -6.72
CA ALA A 259 19.37 4.01 -6.50
C ALA A 259 18.58 5.22 -7.03
N VAL A 260 17.94 5.10 -8.20
CA VAL A 260 17.08 6.14 -8.77
C VAL A 260 15.88 6.42 -7.86
N ILE A 261 15.21 5.37 -7.36
CA ILE A 261 14.08 5.52 -6.44
C ILE A 261 14.53 6.20 -5.14
N LEU A 262 15.65 5.79 -4.55
CA LEU A 262 16.18 6.41 -3.33
C LEU A 262 16.59 7.87 -3.56
N ALA A 263 17.25 8.17 -4.68
CA ALA A 263 17.62 9.54 -5.03
C ALA A 263 16.37 10.44 -5.20
N SER A 264 15.27 9.88 -5.71
CA SER A 264 14.02 10.62 -5.87
C SER A 264 13.39 11.05 -4.54
N ILE A 265 13.79 10.49 -3.39
CA ILE A 265 13.30 10.92 -2.07
C ILE A 265 13.59 12.40 -1.80
N VAL A 266 14.72 12.92 -2.31
CA VAL A 266 15.09 14.34 -2.17
C VAL A 266 14.01 15.25 -2.76
N THR A 267 13.31 14.80 -3.80
CA THR A 267 12.23 15.57 -4.43
C THR A 267 11.00 15.76 -3.53
N THR A 268 10.83 14.91 -2.51
CA THR A 268 9.68 14.99 -1.60
C THR A 268 9.82 16.08 -0.53
N GLY A 269 11.01 16.69 -0.36
CA GLY A 269 11.22 17.76 0.62
C GLY A 269 11.20 17.35 2.10
N GLY A 270 10.86 16.10 2.42
CA GLY A 270 10.78 15.61 3.80
C GLY A 270 12.14 15.23 4.40
N CYS A 271 12.67 16.02 5.34
CA CYS A 271 13.92 15.71 6.06
C CYS A 271 13.93 14.31 6.70
N GLY A 272 12.80 13.85 7.24
CA GLY A 272 12.68 12.53 7.88
C GLY A 272 12.82 11.36 6.90
N ALA A 273 12.35 11.51 5.66
CA ALA A 273 12.51 10.47 4.63
C ALA A 273 13.95 10.42 4.10
N VAL A 274 14.58 11.59 3.94
CA VAL A 274 16.00 11.68 3.56
C VAL A 274 16.90 11.04 4.63
N LEU A 275 16.64 11.29 5.91
CA LEU A 275 17.38 10.67 7.01
C LEU A 275 17.18 9.16 7.10
N ALA A 276 15.98 8.65 6.75
CA ALA A 276 15.71 7.21 6.75
C ALA A 276 16.30 6.47 5.52
N ALA A 277 16.67 7.22 4.48
CA ALA A 277 17.24 6.68 3.24
C ALA A 277 18.78 6.66 3.22
N LEU A 278 19.42 7.39 4.14
CA LEU A 278 20.87 7.41 4.38
C LEU A 278 21.28 6.25 5.29
#